data_AF-A0A2D6TPD7-F1
#
_entry.id   AF-A0A2D6TPD7-F1
#
_cell.length_a   1.000
_cell.length_b   1.000
_cell.length_c   1.000
_cell.angle_alpha   90.00
_cell.angle_beta   90.00
_cell.angle_gamma   90.00
#
_symmetry.space_group_name_H-M   'P 1'
#
loop_
_entity.id
_entity.type
_entity.pdbx_description
1 polymer ?
#
loop_
_entity_poly.entity_id
_entity_poly.type
_entity_poly.pdbx_seq_one_letter_code
_entity_poly.pdbx_strand_id
1 'polypeptide(L)'
;MQLTLCCNQKIKLDTKQKLGLKNLLLLEQKLKHPEYPNMKKGIDGLNTAHKILKKYQSPGILIGGLAEGVWNQRRKINELYKHKDVDVLVLDKNLKLSEKFEGGIDWWLPKEEKITIRSDSGNKEDISQQWWKNGNGVILSFGVKEDYKLSPGLYIPSSKWIVNMREAEAESNINYGGINVEIDYEIFEKFKAHIEKRVKTRLPRFIKDKFKGHILSSHYEKDNNKNYAINLIKFDLDTIIAINSFEGIYGK
;
A
#
# COMPACT_ATOMS: atom_id res chain seq x y z
N MET A 1 18.92 42.48 -17.36
CA MET A 1 17.57 42.11 -16.88
C MET A 1 17.10 40.94 -17.73
N GLN A 2 17.12 39.72 -17.21
CA GLN A 2 16.70 38.51 -17.94
C GLN A 2 15.22 38.26 -17.66
N LEU A 3 14.39 38.26 -18.72
CA LEU A 3 12.98 37.89 -18.64
C LEU A 3 12.86 36.37 -18.76
N THR A 4 12.54 35.70 -17.66
CA THR A 4 12.22 34.27 -17.66
C THR A 4 10.76 34.09 -18.09
N LEU A 5 10.55 33.69 -19.35
CA LEU A 5 9.25 33.28 -19.86
C LEU A 5 8.94 31.85 -19.38
N CYS A 6 8.26 31.72 -18.24
CA CYS A 6 7.66 30.45 -17.84
C CYS A 6 6.39 30.20 -18.67
N CYS A 7 6.52 29.43 -19.75
CA CYS A 7 5.37 28.96 -20.50
C CYS A 7 4.71 27.80 -19.72
N ASN A 8 3.69 28.12 -18.91
CA ASN A 8 2.84 27.12 -18.25
C ASN A 8 1.93 26.43 -19.29
N GLN A 9 2.48 25.52 -20.10
CA GLN A 9 1.69 24.65 -20.95
C GLN A 9 1.01 23.57 -20.11
N LYS A 10 -0.24 23.84 -19.71
CA LYS A 10 -1.13 22.80 -19.17
C LYS A 10 -1.61 21.93 -20.33
N ILE A 11 -0.95 20.80 -20.56
CA ILE A 11 -1.42 19.77 -21.49
C ILE A 11 -2.77 19.25 -20.98
N LYS A 12 -3.87 19.75 -21.55
CA LYS A 12 -5.22 19.21 -21.31
C LYS A 12 -5.45 18.06 -22.27
N LEU A 13 -5.40 16.84 -21.75
CA LEU A 13 -5.78 15.65 -22.50
C LEU A 13 -7.27 15.71 -22.88
N ASP A 14 -7.57 15.41 -24.13
CA ASP A 14 -8.94 15.24 -24.61
C ASP A 14 -9.56 13.93 -24.06
N THR A 15 -10.86 13.75 -24.24
CA THR A 15 -11.58 12.57 -23.73
C THR A 15 -11.07 11.25 -24.32
N LYS A 16 -10.67 11.24 -25.59
CA LYS A 16 -10.17 10.03 -26.26
C LYS A 16 -8.77 9.67 -25.75
N GLN A 17 -7.91 10.66 -25.57
CA GLN A 17 -6.59 10.51 -24.97
C GLN A 17 -6.67 10.02 -23.53
N LYS A 18 -7.58 10.59 -22.72
CA LYS A 18 -7.85 10.10 -21.36
C LYS A 18 -8.33 8.65 -21.36
N LEU A 19 -9.22 8.28 -22.28
CA LEU A 19 -9.70 6.90 -22.41
C LEU A 19 -8.59 5.95 -22.87
N GLY A 20 -7.77 6.37 -23.83
CA GLY A 20 -6.60 5.62 -24.31
C GLY A 20 -5.58 5.36 -23.21
N LEU A 21 -5.20 6.40 -22.46
CA LEU A 21 -4.35 6.29 -21.27
C LEU A 21 -4.96 5.37 -20.22
N LYS A 22 -6.26 5.50 -19.94
CA LYS A 22 -6.96 4.59 -19.02
C LYS A 22 -6.87 3.13 -19.48
N ASN A 23 -7.05 2.86 -20.77
CA ASN A 23 -6.99 1.50 -21.32
C ASN A 23 -5.56 0.93 -21.29
N LEU A 24 -4.55 1.76 -21.59
CA LEU A 24 -3.13 1.38 -21.47
C LEU A 24 -2.76 1.06 -20.03
N LEU A 25 -3.16 1.91 -19.09
CA LEU A 25 -2.94 1.68 -17.65
C LEU A 25 -3.65 0.41 -17.17
N LEU A 26 -4.88 0.17 -17.62
CA LEU A 26 -5.61 -1.06 -17.30
C LEU A 26 -4.94 -2.31 -17.88
N LEU A 27 -4.37 -2.22 -19.08
CA LEU A 27 -3.63 -3.31 -19.71
C LEU A 27 -2.32 -3.58 -18.96
N GLU A 28 -1.55 -2.53 -18.68
CA GLU A 28 -0.32 -2.60 -17.89
C GLU A 28 -0.59 -3.22 -16.51
N GLN A 29 -1.64 -2.78 -15.82
CA GLN A 29 -2.07 -3.36 -14.53
C GLN A 29 -2.43 -4.84 -14.66
N LYS A 30 -3.17 -5.23 -15.70
CA LYS A 30 -3.52 -6.65 -15.95
C LYS A 30 -2.29 -7.50 -16.26
N LEU A 31 -1.31 -6.95 -16.97
CA LEU A 31 -0.08 -7.66 -17.34
C LEU A 31 0.89 -7.78 -16.15
N LYS A 32 0.95 -6.76 -15.27
CA LYS A 32 1.78 -6.77 -14.06
C LYS A 32 1.21 -7.64 -12.93
N HIS A 33 -0.11 -7.85 -12.90
CA HIS A 33 -0.80 -8.57 -11.83
C HIS A 33 -1.79 -9.60 -12.41
N PRO A 34 -1.32 -10.78 -12.86
CA PRO A 34 -2.23 -11.83 -13.31
C PRO A 34 -3.18 -12.23 -12.17
N GLU A 35 -4.48 -12.21 -12.45
CA GLU A 35 -5.49 -12.59 -11.46
C GLU A 35 -5.34 -14.07 -11.10
N TYR A 36 -5.13 -14.37 -9.82
CA TYR A 36 -5.13 -15.75 -9.36
C TYR A 36 -6.58 -16.27 -9.33
N PRO A 37 -6.90 -17.42 -9.95
CA PRO A 37 -8.28 -17.90 -10.08
C PRO A 37 -8.94 -18.23 -8.73
N ASN A 38 -8.15 -18.51 -7.70
CA ASN A 38 -8.62 -18.93 -6.38
C ASN A 38 -8.58 -17.84 -5.30
N MET A 39 -8.48 -16.56 -5.70
CA MET A 39 -8.44 -15.45 -4.73
C MET A 39 -9.75 -15.36 -3.94
N LYS A 40 -9.64 -15.32 -2.61
CA LYS A 40 -10.73 -15.03 -1.70
C LYS A 40 -11.00 -13.52 -1.71
N LYS A 41 -12.27 -13.17 -1.58
CA LYS A 41 -12.75 -11.79 -1.69
C LYS A 41 -13.57 -11.40 -0.47
N GLY A 42 -13.73 -10.08 -0.29
CA GLY A 42 -14.61 -9.51 0.72
C GLY A 42 -14.37 -10.05 2.13
N ILE A 43 -15.45 -10.25 2.89
CA ILE A 43 -15.36 -10.63 4.31
C ILE A 43 -14.77 -12.03 4.52
N ASP A 44 -14.98 -12.96 3.57
CA ASP A 44 -14.45 -14.32 3.67
C ASP A 44 -12.93 -14.35 3.53
N GLY A 45 -12.38 -13.53 2.63
CA GLY A 45 -10.94 -13.34 2.52
C GLY A 45 -10.34 -12.75 3.80
N LEU A 46 -10.96 -11.70 4.36
CA LEU A 46 -10.53 -11.11 5.63
C LEU A 46 -10.53 -12.13 6.78
N ASN A 47 -11.58 -12.95 6.88
CA ASN A 47 -11.68 -14.00 7.89
C ASN A 47 -10.62 -15.09 7.70
N THR A 48 -10.36 -15.46 6.46
CA THR A 48 -9.36 -16.48 6.12
C THR A 48 -7.96 -15.98 6.47
N ALA A 49 -7.61 -14.76 6.08
CA ALA A 49 -6.36 -14.11 6.43
C ALA A 49 -6.16 -14.03 7.95
N HIS A 50 -7.20 -13.59 8.69
CA HIS A 50 -7.12 -13.48 10.15
C HIS A 50 -6.89 -14.83 10.84
N LYS A 51 -7.52 -15.91 10.35
CA LYS A 51 -7.31 -17.27 10.88
C LYS A 51 -5.89 -17.77 10.58
N ILE A 52 -5.40 -17.55 9.37
CA ILE A 52 -4.05 -17.95 8.95
C ILE A 52 -2.99 -17.21 9.79
N LEU A 53 -3.11 -15.91 9.95
CA LEU A 53 -2.21 -15.10 10.79
C LEU A 53 -2.19 -15.59 12.24
N LYS A 54 -3.36 -15.92 12.82
CA LYS A 54 -3.43 -16.53 14.16
C LYS A 54 -2.79 -17.93 14.22
N LYS A 55 -2.99 -18.76 13.20
CA LYS A 55 -2.36 -20.09 13.11
C LYS A 55 -0.83 -19.97 13.13
N TYR A 56 -0.27 -19.02 12.39
CA TYR A 56 1.17 -18.76 12.34
C TYR A 56 1.69 -17.83 13.45
N GLN A 57 0.85 -17.43 14.42
CA GLN A 57 1.23 -16.52 15.50
C GLN A 57 1.85 -15.18 15.02
N SER A 58 1.40 -14.69 13.86
CA SER A 58 1.90 -13.45 13.26
C SER A 58 0.81 -12.37 13.21
N PRO A 59 1.17 -11.09 13.39
CA PRO A 59 0.31 -9.97 13.04
C PRO A 59 0.44 -9.61 11.55
N GLY A 60 -0.61 -9.06 10.97
CA GLY A 60 -0.61 -8.54 9.60
C GLY A 60 -1.66 -7.45 9.41
N ILE A 61 -1.44 -6.56 8.45
CA ILE A 61 -2.23 -5.35 8.20
C ILE A 61 -2.95 -5.47 6.86
N LEU A 62 -4.25 -5.18 6.88
CA LEU A 62 -5.03 -5.07 5.66
C LEU A 62 -4.57 -3.84 4.86
N ILE A 63 -4.11 -4.04 3.63
CA ILE A 63 -3.69 -2.95 2.73
C ILE A 63 -4.53 -2.96 1.44
N GLY A 64 -4.14 -2.16 0.45
CA GLY A 64 -4.75 -2.16 -0.87
C GLY A 64 -6.17 -1.60 -0.93
N GLY A 65 -6.90 -1.97 -1.98
CA GLY A 65 -8.23 -1.40 -2.26
C GLY A 65 -9.28 -1.79 -1.23
N LEU A 66 -9.20 -3.02 -0.69
CA LEU A 66 -10.17 -3.49 0.31
C LEU A 66 -9.98 -2.77 1.66
N ALA A 67 -8.75 -2.39 2.03
CA ALA A 67 -8.50 -1.56 3.21
C ALA A 67 -9.30 -0.26 3.16
N GLU A 68 -9.32 0.43 2.02
CA GLU A 68 -10.19 1.61 1.84
C GLU A 68 -11.67 1.24 1.87
N GLY A 69 -11.99 0.11 1.22
CA GLY A 69 -13.34 -0.39 1.05
C GLY A 69 -14.08 -0.56 2.37
N VAL A 70 -13.41 -1.04 3.43
CA VAL A 70 -14.05 -1.29 4.73
C VAL A 70 -14.42 -0.02 5.50
N TRP A 71 -13.79 1.12 5.20
CA TRP A 71 -14.03 2.40 5.86
C TRP A 71 -15.23 3.14 5.29
N ASN A 72 -16.42 2.54 5.44
CA ASN A 72 -17.71 3.20 5.23
C ASN A 72 -18.80 2.50 6.05
N GLN A 73 -19.32 3.16 7.08
CA GLN A 73 -20.34 2.62 7.98
C GLN A 73 -21.61 2.12 7.27
N ARG A 74 -21.97 2.74 6.14
CA ARG A 74 -23.17 2.38 5.36
C ARG A 74 -22.92 1.26 4.35
N ARG A 75 -21.68 0.78 4.23
CA ARG A 75 -21.32 -0.28 3.30
C ARG A 75 -22.01 -1.58 3.66
N LYS A 76 -22.53 -2.28 2.65
CA LYS A 76 -23.10 -3.61 2.79
C LYS A 76 -22.03 -4.68 2.59
N ILE A 77 -22.22 -5.85 3.19
CA ILE A 77 -21.30 -6.99 3.09
C ILE A 77 -20.97 -7.33 1.63
N ASN A 78 -21.99 -7.44 0.77
CA ASN A 78 -21.84 -7.81 -0.64
C ASN A 78 -21.00 -6.80 -1.44
N GLU A 79 -20.89 -5.54 -1.00
CA GLU A 79 -20.06 -4.55 -1.68
C GLU A 79 -18.56 -4.82 -1.48
N LEU A 80 -18.17 -5.50 -0.40
CA LEU A 80 -16.78 -5.88 -0.18
C LEU A 80 -16.31 -6.97 -1.16
N TYR A 81 -17.23 -7.77 -1.71
CA TYR A 81 -16.92 -8.79 -2.71
C TYR A 81 -16.65 -8.21 -4.12
N LYS A 82 -16.83 -6.90 -4.31
CA LYS A 82 -16.43 -6.21 -5.54
C LYS A 82 -14.91 -6.01 -5.63
N HIS A 83 -14.19 -6.14 -4.51
CA HIS A 83 -12.73 -6.14 -4.50
C HIS A 83 -12.21 -7.49 -5.00
N LYS A 84 -11.11 -7.47 -5.77
CA LYS A 84 -10.59 -8.63 -6.50
C LYS A 84 -9.92 -9.66 -5.58
N ASP A 85 -9.34 -9.17 -4.50
CA ASP A 85 -8.43 -9.86 -3.62
C ASP A 85 -8.43 -9.21 -2.23
N VAL A 86 -7.68 -9.84 -1.33
CA VAL A 86 -7.38 -9.31 0.00
C VAL A 86 -5.88 -9.21 0.10
N ASP A 87 -5.37 -7.98 0.13
CA ASP A 87 -3.95 -7.69 0.32
C ASP A 87 -3.60 -7.61 1.80
N VAL A 88 -2.62 -8.39 2.24
CA VAL A 88 -2.20 -8.41 3.64
C VAL A 88 -0.69 -8.25 3.76
N LEU A 89 -0.29 -7.16 4.42
CA LEU A 89 1.09 -6.88 4.80
C LEU A 89 1.44 -7.61 6.08
N VAL A 90 2.38 -8.54 6.01
CA VAL A 90 2.85 -9.32 7.17
C VAL A 90 3.95 -8.56 7.90
N LEU A 91 3.86 -8.49 9.23
CA LEU A 91 4.85 -7.77 10.06
C LEU A 91 5.97 -8.69 10.56
N ASP A 92 5.69 -9.98 10.75
CA ASP A 92 6.67 -10.96 11.21
C ASP A 92 7.60 -11.41 10.06
N LYS A 93 8.90 -11.20 10.23
CA LYS A 93 9.95 -11.62 9.30
C LYS A 93 10.10 -13.14 9.20
N ASN A 94 9.64 -13.87 10.20
CA ASN A 94 9.82 -15.31 10.29
C ASN A 94 8.62 -16.10 9.78
N LEU A 95 7.55 -15.42 9.37
CA LEU A 95 6.37 -16.09 8.85
C LEU A 95 6.71 -16.80 7.52
N LYS A 96 6.50 -18.13 7.52
CA LYS A 96 6.66 -18.98 6.34
C LYS A 96 5.31 -19.58 5.98
N LEU A 97 4.73 -19.10 4.89
CA LEU A 97 3.52 -19.68 4.31
C LEU A 97 3.84 -21.00 3.62
N SER A 98 2.86 -21.89 3.59
CA SER A 98 2.94 -23.14 2.82
C SER A 98 2.88 -22.90 1.31
N GLU A 99 2.18 -21.85 0.90
CA GLU A 99 1.98 -21.47 -0.50
C GLU A 99 2.04 -19.94 -0.65
N LYS A 100 2.43 -19.45 -1.84
CA LYS A 100 2.51 -18.01 -2.14
C LYS A 100 1.21 -17.25 -1.90
N PHE A 101 0.08 -17.90 -2.18
CA PHE A 101 -1.27 -17.36 -2.02
C PHE A 101 -2.09 -18.22 -1.04
N GLU A 102 -1.48 -18.72 0.06
CA GLU A 102 -2.15 -19.60 1.02
C GLU A 102 -3.51 -19.03 1.44
N GLY A 103 -4.59 -19.81 1.24
CA GLY A 103 -5.96 -19.36 1.54
C GLY A 103 -6.56 -18.36 0.55
N GLY A 104 -5.93 -18.14 -0.61
CA GLY A 104 -6.38 -17.22 -1.66
C GLY A 104 -6.20 -15.74 -1.28
N ILE A 105 -5.16 -15.41 -0.52
CA ILE A 105 -4.87 -14.05 -0.04
C ILE A 105 -3.59 -13.56 -0.72
N ASP A 106 -3.51 -12.27 -1.05
CA ASP A 106 -2.26 -11.69 -1.57
C ASP A 106 -1.39 -11.26 -0.39
N TRP A 107 -0.41 -12.11 -0.08
CA TRP A 107 0.47 -11.92 1.06
C TRP A 107 1.69 -11.11 0.67
N TRP A 108 1.84 -9.95 1.29
CA TRP A 108 3.02 -9.11 1.19
C TRP A 108 3.95 -9.50 2.33
N LEU A 109 5.00 -10.25 2.01
CA LEU A 109 5.94 -10.78 2.98
C LEU A 109 7.16 -9.86 3.10
N PRO A 110 7.66 -9.62 4.32
CA PRO A 110 8.83 -8.79 4.53
C PRO A 110 10.10 -9.49 4.02
N LYS A 111 10.99 -8.69 3.46
CA LYS A 111 12.37 -9.05 3.10
C LYS A 111 13.29 -7.93 3.57
N GLU A 112 14.47 -8.29 4.06
CA GLU A 112 15.47 -7.33 4.52
C GLU A 112 16.83 -7.75 3.95
N GLU A 113 17.47 -6.82 3.25
CA GLU A 113 18.79 -7.02 2.64
C GLU A 113 19.53 -5.68 2.56
N LYS A 114 20.81 -5.75 2.22
CA LYS A 114 21.59 -4.56 1.87
C LYS A 114 21.39 -4.21 0.40
N ILE A 115 20.99 -2.97 0.13
CA ILE A 115 20.84 -2.42 -1.21
C ILE A 115 21.74 -1.20 -1.37
N THR A 116 22.25 -0.98 -2.57
CA THR A 116 23.08 0.18 -2.90
C THR A 116 22.19 1.30 -3.44
N ILE A 117 22.15 2.44 -2.75
CA ILE A 117 21.42 3.65 -3.17
C ILE A 117 22.44 4.74 -3.53
N ARG A 118 22.06 5.64 -4.46
CA ARG A 118 22.82 6.86 -4.70
C ARG A 118 22.36 7.95 -3.74
N SER A 119 23.27 8.50 -2.94
CA SER A 119 23.00 9.67 -2.12
C SER A 119 22.79 10.92 -2.98
N ASP A 120 22.20 11.96 -2.39
CA ASP A 120 22.07 13.29 -3.01
C ASP A 120 23.42 13.90 -3.42
N SER A 121 24.51 13.48 -2.76
CA SER A 121 25.89 13.88 -3.10
C SER A 121 26.51 13.08 -4.26
N GLY A 122 25.77 12.13 -4.82
CA GLY A 122 26.20 11.26 -5.93
C GLY A 122 27.02 10.04 -5.51
N ASN A 123 27.26 9.86 -4.21
CA ASN A 123 27.98 8.69 -3.68
C ASN A 123 27.06 7.47 -3.63
N LYS A 124 27.64 6.28 -3.78
CA LYS A 124 26.92 5.02 -3.59
C LYS A 124 27.07 4.58 -2.14
N GLU A 125 25.96 4.29 -1.49
CA GLU A 125 25.93 3.83 -0.11
C GLU A 125 25.12 2.53 -0.01
N ASP A 126 25.69 1.55 0.70
CA ASP A 126 24.99 0.30 1.00
C ASP A 126 24.19 0.48 2.29
N ILE A 127 22.86 0.43 2.18
CA ILE A 127 21.96 0.55 3.32
C ILE A 127 21.20 -0.76 3.55
N SER A 128 20.97 -1.12 4.81
CA SER A 128 20.06 -2.22 5.16
C SER A 128 18.64 -1.72 5.00
N GLN A 129 17.90 -2.28 4.06
CA GLN A 129 16.54 -1.88 3.76
C GLN A 129 15.59 -3.07 3.91
N GLN A 130 14.48 -2.84 4.59
CA GLN A 130 13.36 -3.78 4.61
C GLN A 130 12.29 -3.33 3.62
N TRP A 131 11.77 -4.26 2.82
CA TRP A 131 10.65 -4.05 1.91
C TRP A 131 9.70 -5.25 1.93
N TRP A 132 8.58 -5.13 1.23
CA TRP A 132 7.57 -6.19 1.15
C TRP A 132 7.36 -6.61 -0.29
N LYS A 133 7.29 -7.92 -0.49
CA LYS A 133 7.11 -8.55 -1.81
C LYS A 133 5.92 -9.50 -1.78
N ASN A 134 5.09 -9.47 -2.81
CA ASN A 134 3.94 -10.37 -2.92
C ASN A 134 4.25 -11.67 -3.68
N GLY A 135 3.26 -12.56 -3.80
CA GLY A 135 3.41 -13.85 -4.48
C GLY A 135 3.78 -13.75 -5.98
N ASN A 136 3.41 -12.62 -6.62
CA ASN A 136 3.75 -12.29 -8.01
C ASN A 136 5.13 -11.63 -8.15
N GLY A 137 5.80 -11.36 -7.03
CA GLY A 137 7.10 -10.72 -6.99
C GLY A 137 7.10 -9.21 -7.13
N VAL A 138 5.92 -8.58 -7.01
CA VAL A 138 5.77 -7.12 -6.97
C VAL A 138 6.22 -6.61 -5.61
N ILE A 139 6.82 -5.42 -5.59
CA ILE A 139 7.38 -4.76 -4.41
C ILE A 139 6.47 -3.61 -3.99
N LEU A 140 6.22 -3.44 -2.68
CA LEU A 140 5.50 -2.27 -2.19
C LEU A 140 6.31 -1.00 -2.36
N SER A 141 5.60 0.06 -2.73
CA SER A 141 6.08 1.43 -2.80
C SER A 141 6.41 2.07 -1.44
N PHE A 142 6.15 1.36 -0.34
CA PHE A 142 6.34 1.86 1.01
C PHE A 142 6.76 0.72 1.93
N GLY A 143 7.38 1.10 3.04
CA GLY A 143 7.71 0.23 4.15
C GLY A 143 6.85 0.49 5.37
N VAL A 144 7.05 -0.35 6.38
CA VAL A 144 6.32 -0.29 7.64
C VAL A 144 7.28 -0.50 8.81
N LYS A 145 7.17 0.33 9.83
CA LYS A 145 7.86 0.18 11.11
C LYS A 145 6.87 -0.23 12.19
N GLU A 146 7.17 -1.30 12.91
CA GLU A 146 6.44 -1.69 14.12
C GLU A 146 7.10 -1.03 15.33
N ASP A 147 6.40 -0.09 15.96
CA ASP A 147 6.87 0.58 17.19
C ASP A 147 6.34 -0.11 18.44
N TYR A 148 5.21 -0.82 18.34
CA TYR A 148 4.65 -1.63 19.43
C TYR A 148 4.22 -3.00 18.92
N LYS A 149 4.56 -4.04 19.69
CA LYS A 149 4.25 -5.43 19.36
C LYS A 149 2.74 -5.68 19.30
N LEU A 150 2.26 -6.14 18.15
CA LEU A 150 0.86 -6.55 17.97
C LEU A 150 0.63 -8.04 18.27
N SER A 151 -0.59 -8.37 18.68
CA SER A 151 -1.00 -9.76 18.88
C SER A 151 -1.35 -10.42 17.53
N PRO A 152 -1.27 -11.76 17.42
CA PRO A 152 -1.53 -12.42 16.14
C PRO A 152 -2.92 -12.15 15.56
N GLY A 153 -2.98 -11.99 14.23
CA GLY A 153 -4.21 -11.76 13.48
C GLY A 153 -4.14 -10.59 12.50
N LEU A 154 -5.16 -10.52 11.64
CA LEU A 154 -5.34 -9.41 10.69
C LEU A 154 -5.87 -8.18 11.41
N TYR A 155 -5.18 -7.04 11.23
CA TYR A 155 -5.62 -5.74 11.68
C TYR A 155 -6.14 -4.87 10.54
N ILE A 156 -7.14 -4.06 10.87
CA ILE A 156 -7.67 -3.02 9.99
C ILE A 156 -6.97 -1.70 10.38
N PRO A 157 -6.14 -1.11 9.49
CA PRO A 157 -5.46 0.14 9.78
C PRO A 157 -6.46 1.29 9.84
N SER A 158 -6.13 2.38 10.56
CA SER A 158 -6.97 3.58 10.58
C SER A 158 -7.18 4.15 9.17
N SER A 159 -8.31 4.85 8.99
CA SER A 159 -8.54 5.63 7.78
C SER A 159 -7.39 6.59 7.46
N LYS A 160 -6.79 7.24 8.48
CA LYS A 160 -5.64 8.13 8.33
C LYS A 160 -4.40 7.39 7.83
N TRP A 161 -4.11 6.21 8.38
CA TRP A 161 -2.99 5.39 7.93
C TRP A 161 -3.17 4.98 6.46
N ILE A 162 -4.39 4.64 6.03
CA ILE A 162 -4.68 4.30 4.63
C ILE A 162 -4.50 5.51 3.70
N VAL A 163 -4.90 6.70 4.11
CA VAL A 163 -4.66 7.95 3.35
C VAL A 163 -3.14 8.14 3.16
N ASN A 164 -2.37 8.03 4.23
CA ASN A 164 -0.91 8.15 4.19
C ASN A 164 -0.25 7.05 3.33
N MET A 165 -0.80 5.83 3.35
CA MET A 165 -0.35 4.73 2.49
C MET A 165 -0.49 5.09 1.01
N ARG A 166 -1.63 5.67 0.62
CA ARG A 166 -1.86 6.12 -0.77
C ARG A 166 -0.99 7.31 -1.16
N GLU A 167 -0.72 8.22 -0.24
CA GLU A 167 0.28 9.29 -0.46
C GLU A 167 1.66 8.70 -0.72
N ALA A 168 2.11 7.76 0.12
CA ALA A 168 3.41 7.11 -0.04
C ALA A 168 3.53 6.38 -1.39
N GLU A 169 2.49 5.65 -1.80
CA GLU A 169 2.44 5.00 -3.13
C GLU A 169 2.53 6.00 -4.29
N ALA A 170 1.90 7.17 -4.17
CA ALA A 170 1.95 8.19 -5.20
C ALA A 170 3.33 8.86 -5.27
N GLU A 171 3.92 9.17 -4.12
CA GLU A 171 5.22 9.85 -4.00
C GLU A 171 6.38 8.97 -4.46
N SER A 172 6.34 7.66 -4.20
CA SER A 172 7.44 6.75 -4.54
C SER A 172 7.74 6.65 -6.05
N ASN A 173 6.83 7.14 -6.88
CA ASN A 173 6.93 7.07 -8.34
C ASN A 173 7.41 8.40 -8.96
N ILE A 174 7.69 9.42 -8.15
CA ILE A 174 8.05 10.75 -8.62
C ILE A 174 9.57 10.91 -8.57
N ASN A 175 10.16 11.24 -9.73
CA ASN A 175 11.59 11.53 -9.83
C ASN A 175 11.87 13.00 -9.47
N TYR A 176 11.92 13.32 -8.18
CA TYR A 176 12.23 14.68 -7.71
C TYR A 176 13.62 15.16 -8.12
N GLY A 177 14.61 14.26 -8.20
CA GLY A 177 15.98 14.62 -8.57
C GLY A 177 16.18 14.91 -10.07
N GLY A 178 15.42 14.23 -10.94
CA GLY A 178 15.53 14.38 -12.40
C GLY A 178 14.60 15.45 -12.99
N ILE A 179 13.55 15.81 -12.27
CA ILE A 179 12.55 16.79 -12.68
C ILE A 179 12.71 17.95 -11.71
N ASN A 180 13.50 18.97 -12.07
CA ASN A 180 13.78 20.16 -11.26
C ASN A 180 12.51 21.03 -11.10
N VAL A 181 11.50 20.47 -10.45
CA VAL A 181 10.15 21.00 -10.32
C VAL A 181 9.74 20.78 -8.88
N GLU A 182 9.46 21.88 -8.19
CA GLU A 182 8.91 21.84 -6.85
C GLU A 182 7.58 21.07 -6.87
N ILE A 183 7.35 20.27 -5.83
CA ILE A 183 6.05 19.64 -5.61
C ILE A 183 4.99 20.75 -5.66
N ASP A 184 4.06 20.65 -6.62
CA ASP A 184 2.86 21.46 -6.59
C ASP A 184 2.01 21.00 -5.39
N TYR A 185 2.24 21.65 -4.24
CA TYR A 185 1.53 21.40 -3.00
C TYR A 185 0.01 21.47 -3.20
N GLU A 186 -0.49 22.28 -4.13
CA GLU A 186 -1.92 22.37 -4.43
C GLU A 186 -2.44 21.08 -5.06
N ILE A 187 -1.65 20.41 -5.90
CA ILE A 187 -2.01 19.10 -6.49
C ILE A 187 -2.02 18.03 -5.42
N PHE A 188 -1.02 18.00 -4.54
CA PHE A 188 -0.94 17.02 -3.46
C PHE A 188 -2.07 17.17 -2.44
N GLU A 189 -2.39 18.39 -2.03
CA GLU A 189 -3.52 18.65 -1.14
C GLU A 189 -4.86 18.25 -1.78
N LYS A 190 -5.03 18.51 -3.09
CA LYS A 190 -6.22 18.05 -3.83
C LYS A 190 -6.30 16.52 -3.90
N PHE A 191 -5.17 15.85 -4.11
CA PHE A 191 -5.10 14.39 -4.11
C PHE A 191 -5.48 13.84 -2.73
N LYS A 192 -4.85 14.32 -1.66
CA LYS A 192 -5.15 13.94 -0.28
C LYS A 192 -6.62 14.14 0.05
N ALA A 193 -7.15 15.33 -0.20
CA ALA A 193 -8.57 15.65 0.04
C ALA A 193 -9.51 14.74 -0.77
N HIS A 194 -9.11 14.32 -1.98
CA HIS A 194 -9.87 13.34 -2.75
C HIS A 194 -9.89 11.95 -2.10
N ILE A 195 -8.74 11.46 -1.63
CA ILE A 195 -8.63 10.17 -0.92
C ILE A 195 -9.39 10.21 0.41
N GLU A 196 -9.25 11.27 1.20
CA GLU A 196 -10.00 11.46 2.46
C GLU A 196 -11.52 11.50 2.25
N LYS A 197 -11.98 12.08 1.13
CA LYS A 197 -13.41 12.01 0.77
C LYS A 197 -13.85 10.59 0.45
N ARG A 198 -12.97 9.75 -0.09
CA ARG A 198 -13.25 8.35 -0.47
C ARG A 198 -13.21 7.42 0.75
N VAL A 199 -12.18 7.53 1.58
CA VAL A 199 -11.96 6.73 2.79
C VAL A 199 -12.67 7.39 3.96
N LYS A 200 -13.82 6.87 4.38
CA LYS A 200 -14.56 7.46 5.52
C LYS A 200 -13.87 7.12 6.84
N THR A 201 -14.42 7.64 7.94
CA THR A 201 -13.83 7.50 9.28
C THR A 201 -14.50 6.42 10.13
N ARG A 202 -15.49 5.71 9.59
CA ARG A 202 -16.25 4.70 10.34
C ARG A 202 -16.41 3.40 9.57
N LEU A 203 -16.25 2.29 10.28
CA LEU A 203 -16.45 0.92 9.82
C LEU A 203 -17.92 0.49 9.96
N PRO A 204 -18.42 -0.40 9.07
CA PRO A 204 -19.73 -1.01 9.23
C PRO A 204 -19.73 -2.02 10.39
N ARG A 205 -20.90 -2.25 10.98
CA ARG A 205 -21.05 -3.05 12.20
C ARG A 205 -20.45 -4.46 12.10
N PHE A 206 -20.68 -5.15 10.98
CA PHE A 206 -20.18 -6.51 10.79
C PHE A 206 -18.64 -6.59 10.74
N ILE A 207 -17.95 -5.53 10.30
CA ILE A 207 -16.48 -5.44 10.37
C ILE A 207 -16.05 -5.16 11.81
N LYS A 208 -16.67 -4.16 12.44
CA LYS A 208 -16.36 -3.78 13.83
C LYS A 208 -16.48 -4.98 14.78
N ASP A 209 -17.59 -5.71 14.68
CA ASP A 209 -17.88 -6.81 15.60
C ASP A 209 -16.95 -8.01 15.34
N LYS A 210 -16.58 -8.25 14.07
CA LYS A 210 -15.72 -9.38 13.69
C LYS A 210 -14.23 -9.17 14.02
N PHE A 211 -13.74 -7.95 13.87
CA PHE A 211 -12.33 -7.58 14.07
C PHE A 211 -12.14 -6.74 15.35
N LYS A 212 -13.04 -6.88 16.33
CA LYS A 212 -12.90 -6.24 17.64
C LYS A 212 -11.58 -6.67 18.27
N GLY A 213 -10.78 -5.73 18.77
CA GLY A 213 -9.43 -6.01 19.25
C GLY A 213 -8.38 -6.01 18.14
N HIS A 214 -8.74 -5.76 16.88
CA HIS A 214 -7.81 -5.76 15.74
C HIS A 214 -8.09 -4.56 14.80
N ILE A 215 -8.49 -3.41 15.34
CA ILE A 215 -8.71 -2.18 14.57
C ILE A 215 -7.77 -1.10 15.10
N LEU A 216 -6.85 -0.60 14.27
CA LEU A 216 -5.85 0.40 14.67
C LEU A 216 -6.45 1.81 14.57
N SER A 217 -7.50 2.09 15.34
CA SER A 217 -8.15 3.40 15.35
C SER A 217 -8.71 3.73 16.73
N SER A 218 -8.43 4.94 17.19
CA SER A 218 -8.91 5.49 18.48
C SER A 218 -10.43 5.52 18.61
N HIS A 219 -11.17 5.46 17.50
CA HIS A 219 -12.63 5.36 17.51
C HIS A 219 -13.15 4.02 18.02
N TYR A 220 -12.32 2.97 17.93
CA TYR A 220 -12.72 1.59 18.22
C TYR A 220 -11.87 0.95 19.31
N GLU A 221 -10.61 1.35 19.44
CA GLU A 221 -9.66 0.86 20.44
C GLU A 221 -9.14 2.01 21.28
N LYS A 222 -9.25 1.90 22.61
CA LYS A 222 -8.77 2.93 23.56
C LYS A 222 -7.28 2.85 23.85
N ASP A 223 -6.64 1.74 23.48
CA ASP A 223 -5.22 1.52 23.69
C ASP A 223 -4.42 2.34 22.66
N ASN A 224 -3.76 3.39 23.13
CA ASN A 224 -2.94 4.26 22.29
C ASN A 224 -1.73 3.53 21.72
N ASN A 225 -1.08 2.63 22.47
CA ASN A 225 0.10 1.90 21.99
C ASN A 225 -0.26 1.09 20.75
N LYS A 226 -1.45 0.49 20.76
CA LYS A 226 -1.99 -0.23 19.62
C LYS A 226 -2.33 0.69 18.45
N ASN A 227 -2.98 1.83 18.70
CA ASN A 227 -3.34 2.77 17.63
C ASN A 227 -2.13 3.36 16.89
N TYR A 228 -0.98 3.44 17.56
CA TYR A 228 0.30 3.91 17.03
C TYR A 228 1.34 2.79 16.90
N ALA A 229 0.90 1.53 16.89
CA ALA A 229 1.80 0.38 16.79
C ALA A 229 2.60 0.35 15.50
N ILE A 230 2.10 1.02 14.46
CA ILE A 230 2.61 0.89 13.11
C ILE A 230 2.71 2.25 12.43
N ASN A 231 3.90 2.56 11.96
CA ASN A 231 4.19 3.75 11.16
C ASN A 231 4.62 3.39 9.75
N LEU A 232 4.23 4.23 8.78
CA LEU A 232 4.63 4.08 7.38
C LEU A 232 6.03 4.67 7.20
N ILE A 233 6.87 3.94 6.46
CA ILE A 233 8.14 4.43 5.93
C ILE A 233 7.90 4.69 4.45
N LYS A 234 8.09 5.93 3.99
CA LYS A 234 7.98 6.24 2.57
C LYS A 234 9.27 5.84 1.86
N PHE A 235 9.17 5.19 0.71
CA PHE A 235 10.32 4.96 -0.16
C PHE A 235 10.32 6.04 -1.24
N ASP A 236 11.48 6.63 -1.48
CA ASP A 236 11.70 7.45 -2.66
C ASP A 236 11.90 6.57 -3.91
N LEU A 237 11.93 7.20 -5.08
CA LEU A 237 12.08 6.50 -6.34
C LEU A 237 13.41 5.73 -6.44
N ASP A 238 14.50 6.30 -5.92
CA ASP A 238 15.83 5.68 -5.99
C ASP A 238 15.90 4.42 -5.13
N THR A 239 15.27 4.43 -3.95
CA THR A 239 15.07 3.25 -3.10
C THR A 239 14.30 2.17 -3.85
N ILE A 240 13.19 2.52 -4.50
CA ILE A 240 12.40 1.56 -5.30
C ILE A 240 13.22 0.99 -6.45
N ILE A 241 13.98 1.82 -7.17
CA ILE A 241 14.86 1.37 -8.26
C ILE A 241 15.94 0.42 -7.74
N ALA A 242 16.58 0.76 -6.62
CA ALA A 242 17.61 -0.06 -6.00
C ALA A 242 17.07 -1.44 -5.59
N ILE A 243 15.89 -1.49 -4.94
CA ILE A 243 15.27 -2.76 -4.58
C ILE A 243 14.90 -3.57 -5.83
N ASN A 244 14.26 -2.96 -6.82
CA ASN A 244 13.90 -3.69 -8.05
C ASN A 244 15.14 -4.19 -8.82
N SER A 245 16.24 -3.45 -8.80
CA SER A 245 17.52 -3.87 -9.39
C SER A 245 18.11 -5.06 -8.63
N PHE A 246 18.08 -5.02 -7.29
CA PHE A 246 18.51 -6.13 -6.44
C PHE A 246 17.68 -7.39 -6.67
N GLU A 247 16.36 -7.26 -6.83
CA GLU A 247 15.46 -8.37 -7.12
C GLU A 247 15.54 -8.87 -8.59
N GLY A 248 16.38 -8.24 -9.43
CA GLY A 248 16.54 -8.59 -10.84
C GLY A 248 15.31 -8.30 -11.69
N ILE A 249 14.47 -7.36 -11.27
CA ILE A 249 13.26 -6.94 -12.00
C ILE A 249 13.62 -5.96 -13.13
N TYR A 250 14.58 -5.06 -12.90
CA TYR A 250 15.22 -4.28 -13.96
C TYR A 250 16.50 -5.00 -14.43
N GLY A 251 16.42 -5.72 -15.54
CA GLY A 251 17.58 -6.48 -16.06
C GLY A 251 17.30 -7.64 -17.01
N LYS A 252 16.17 -7.64 -17.72
CA LYS A 252 15.93 -8.48 -18.91
C LYS A 252 15.33 -7.64 -20.03
#